data_AF-A0A960SUJ8-F1
#
_entry.id   AF-A0A960SUJ8-F1
#
_cell.length_a   1.000
_cell.length_b   1.000
_cell.length_c   1.000
_cell.angle_alpha   90.00
_cell.angle_beta   90.00
_cell.angle_gamma   90.00
#
_symmetry.space_group_name_H-M   'P 1'
#
loop_
_entity.id
_entity.type
_entity.pdbx_description
1 polymer ?
#
loop_
_entity_poly.entity_id
_entity_poly.type
_entity_poly.pdbx_seq_one_letter_code
_entity_poly.pdbx_strand_id
1 'polypeptide(L)' 'MLTNPTSEKLRTLRLEGMLEALEEQRRQRDISELDFEERLALLVERQ' A
#
# COMPACT_ATOMS: atom_id res chain seq x y z
N MET A 1 -17.74 -9.63 0.94
CA MET A 1 -16.28 -9.70 1.14
C MET A 1 -15.73 -8.32 0.87
N LEU A 2 -14.99 -7.71 1.80
CA LEU A 2 -14.34 -6.41 1.58
C LEU A 2 -13.11 -6.64 0.69
N THR A 3 -13.33 -6.88 -0.59
CA THR A 3 -12.29 -6.82 -1.60
C THR A 3 -11.84 -5.38 -1.69
N ASN A 4 -10.62 -5.10 -1.22
CA ASN A 4 -10.03 -3.78 -1.34
C ASN A 4 -9.68 -3.57 -2.83
N PRO A 5 -10.41 -2.73 -3.57
CA PRO A 5 -10.29 -2.66 -5.03
C PRO A 5 -8.87 -2.25 -5.47
N THR A 6 -8.16 -1.49 -4.63
CA THR A 6 -6.75 -1.15 -4.87
C THR A 6 -5.83 -2.37 -4.80
N SER A 7 -6.03 -3.28 -3.84
CA SER A 7 -5.19 -4.48 -3.70
C SER A 7 -5.34 -5.42 -4.90
N GLU A 8 -6.57 -5.58 -5.41
CA GLU A 8 -6.83 -6.36 -6.63
C GLU A 8 -6.19 -5.74 -7.87
N LYS A 9 -6.25 -4.41 -8.00
CA LYS A 9 -5.59 -3.68 -9.09
C LYS A 9 -4.08 -3.86 -9.05
N LEU A 10 -3.45 -3.73 -7.88
CA LEU A 10 -2.01 -3.93 -7.73
C LEU A 10 -1.58 -5.35 -8.13
N ARG A 11 -2.33 -6.37 -7.70
CA ARG A 11 -2.12 -7.77 -8.12
C ARG A 11 -2.26 -7.94 -9.64
N THR A 12 -3.29 -7.34 -10.23
CA THR A 12 -3.54 -7.40 -11.69
C THR A 12 -2.40 -6.76 -12.49
N LEU A 13 -1.83 -5.67 -11.98
CA LEU A 13 -0.70 -4.97 -12.57
C LEU A 13 0.66 -5.59 -12.25
N ARG A 14 0.70 -6.69 -11.47
CA ARG A 14 1.93 -7.34 -10.99
C ARG A 14 2.85 -6.42 -10.18
N LEU A 15 2.26 -5.50 -9.42
CA LEU A 15 2.96 -4.59 -8.51
C LEU A 15 2.98 -5.18 -7.10
N GLU A 16 3.60 -6.35 -6.95
CA GLU A 16 3.57 -7.12 -5.70
C GLU A 16 4.25 -6.36 -4.54
N GLY A 17 5.36 -5.66 -4.80
CA GLY A 17 6.01 -4.81 -3.79
C GLY A 17 5.09 -3.72 -3.23
N MET A 18 4.38 -3.01 -4.11
CA MET A 18 3.40 -2.00 -3.71
C MET A 18 2.20 -2.63 -2.97
N LEU A 19 1.77 -3.84 -3.36
CA LEU A 19 0.69 -4.56 -2.69
C LEU A 19 1.09 -4.89 -1.24
N GLU A 20 2.29 -5.43 -1.04
CA GLU A 20 2.82 -5.73 0.29
C GLU A 20 2.96 -4.48 1.15
N ALA A 21 3.51 -3.39 0.58
CA ALA A 21 3.64 -2.11 1.29
C ALA A 21 2.26 -1.56 1.69
N LEU A 22 1.25 -1.65 0.82
CA LEU A 22 -0.10 -1.19 1.12
C LEU A 22 -0.75 -2.00 2.24
N GLU A 23 -0.53 -3.31 2.27
CA GLU A 23 -1.01 -4.17 3.35
C GLU A 23 -0.27 -3.90 4.67
N GLU A 24 1.02 -3.58 4.60
CA GLU A 24 1.83 -3.19 5.76
C GLU A 24 1.35 -1.87 6.36
N GLN A 25 1.17 -0.83 5.53
CA GLN A 25 0.61 0.45 5.97
C GLN A 25 -0.74 0.29 6.67
N ARG A 26 -1.64 -0.57 6.16
CA ARG A 26 -2.95 -0.83 6.80
C ARG A 26 -2.86 -1.42 8.22
N ARG A 27 -1.76 -2.08 8.55
CA ARG A 27 -1.53 -2.68 9.88
C ARG A 27 -0.81 -1.74 10.83
N GLN A 28 -0.16 -0.69 10.30
CA GLN A 28 0.57 0.30 11.08
C GLN A 28 -0.41 1.35 11.63
N ARG A 29 -0.48 1.47 12.96
CA ARG A 29 -1.40 2.42 13.63
C ARG A 29 -0.99 3.87 13.42
N ASP A 30 0.31 4.12 13.34
CA ASP A 30 0.89 5.47 13.31
C ASP A 30 1.16 5.96 11.88
N ILE A 31 0.76 5.18 10.85
CA ILE A 31 0.93 5.57 9.44
C ILE A 31 0.14 6.85 9.08
N SER A 32 -0.87 7.18 9.88
CA SER A 32 -1.64 8.42 9.74
C SER A 32 -0.87 9.67 10.14
N GLU A 33 0.23 9.54 10.90
CA GLU A 33 1.11 10.65 11.26
C GLU A 33 1.93 11.15 10.06
N LEU A 34 2.19 10.27 9.09
CA LEU A 34 2.80 10.63 7.81
C LEU A 34 1.80 11.37 6.94
N ASP A 35 2.28 12.29 6.11
CA ASP A 35 1.43 12.91 5.11
C ASP A 35 1.12 11.94 3.94
N PHE A 36 0.36 12.42 2.97
CA PHE A 36 0.02 11.60 1.81
C PHE A 36 1.24 11.24 0.95
N GLU A 37 2.14 12.18 0.70
CA GLU A 37 3.30 11.97 -0.18
C GLU A 37 4.32 11.04 0.48
N GLU A 38 4.54 11.17 1.78
CA GLU A 38 5.38 10.27 2.58
C GLU A 38 4.85 8.84 2.55
N ARG A 39 3.55 8.64 2.76
CA ARG A 39 2.95 7.31 2.61
C ARG A 39 3.08 6.77 1.19
N LEU A 40 2.92 7.62 0.17
CA LEU A 40 3.04 7.19 -1.22
C LEU A 40 4.48 6.79 -1.55
N ALA A 41 5.48 7.53 -1.05
CA ALA A 41 6.89 7.21 -1.22
C ALA A 41 7.20 5.79 -0.70
N LEU A 42 6.75 5.46 0.52
CA LEU A 42 6.92 4.12 1.10
C LEU A 42 6.28 3.01 0.27
N LEU A 43 5.17 3.28 -0.44
CA LEU A 43 4.56 2.31 -1.36
C LEU A 43 5.44 2.07 -2.59
N VAL A 44 6.00 3.14 -3.16
CA VAL A 44 6.78 3.10 -4.41
C VAL A 44 8.20 2.58 -4.19
N GLU A 45 8.76 2.74 -2.98
CA GLU A 45 10.10 2.24 -2.62
C GLU A 45 10.19 0.71 -2.56
N ARG A 46 9.08 0.01 -2.32
CA ARG A 46 9.06 -1.45 -2.38
C ARG A 46 9.08 -1.96 -3.83
N GLN A 47 10.23 -2.49 -4.24
CA GLN A 47 10.39 -3.27 -5.49
C GLN A 47 10.11 -4.75 -5.29
#